data_AF-A0A953IDQ4-F1
#
_entry.id   AF-A0A953IDQ4-F1
#
_cell.length_a   1.000
_cell.length_b   1.000
_cell.length_c   1.000
_cell.angle_alpha   90.00
_cell.angle_beta   90.00
_cell.angle_gamma   90.00
#
_symmetry.space_group_name_H-M   'P 1'
#
loop_
_entity.id
_entity.type
_entity.pdbx_description
1 polymer ?
#
loop_
_entity_poly.entity_id
_entity_poly.type
_entity_poly.pdbx_seq_one_letter_code
_entity_poly.pdbx_strand_id
1 'polypeptide(L)'
;RTHSEISWEATVRGKLFDGQNDPFPGPPYPEEDWIAPIRTPAELIREAEEQHNCVAAYIEDAREGRSYFYRVLSPERATLELYRDARGNWCLHDIRTIDNGKSATATWQAAHRWLKREWPVEVEEEPGSWDLVPWSAGQEPEMDEVPD
;
A
#
# COMPACT_ATOMS: atom_id res chain seq x y z
N ARG A 1 -28.50 -9.43 -4.35
CA ARG A 1 -27.85 -10.34 -3.38
C ARG A 1 -26.52 -10.77 -3.98
N THR A 2 -25.47 -9.99 -3.72
CA THR A 2 -24.09 -10.28 -4.12
C THR A 2 -23.37 -10.89 -2.92
N HIS A 3 -22.58 -11.93 -3.17
CA HIS A 3 -22.01 -12.86 -2.20
C HIS A 3 -20.81 -12.30 -1.39
N SER A 4 -20.64 -10.98 -1.29
CA SER A 4 -19.40 -10.37 -0.77
C SER A 4 -19.51 -9.74 0.62
N GLU A 5 -20.70 -9.77 1.25
CA GLU A 5 -20.89 -9.18 2.59
C GLU A 5 -20.71 -10.20 3.74
N ILE A 6 -20.63 -11.50 3.44
CA ILE A 6 -20.68 -12.56 4.48
C ILE A 6 -19.28 -13.00 4.97
N SER A 7 -18.17 -12.46 4.45
CA SER A 7 -16.82 -12.95 4.82
C SER A 7 -16.06 -12.15 5.89
N TRP A 8 -16.49 -10.93 6.25
CA TRP A 8 -15.73 -10.07 7.18
C TRP A 8 -16.35 -9.97 8.58
N GLU A 9 -17.68 -9.81 8.68
CA GLU A 9 -18.36 -9.62 9.98
C GLU A 9 -18.25 -10.85 10.90
N ALA A 10 -18.32 -12.06 10.33
CA ALA A 10 -18.32 -13.30 11.12
C ALA A 10 -16.94 -13.61 11.75
N THR A 11 -15.85 -13.18 11.11
CA THR A 11 -14.48 -13.37 11.59
C THR A 11 -14.11 -12.31 12.63
N VAL A 12 -14.56 -11.07 12.45
CA VAL A 12 -14.20 -9.92 13.32
C VAL A 12 -15.02 -9.88 14.61
N ARG A 13 -16.27 -10.34 14.62
CA ARG A 13 -17.19 -10.13 15.76
C ARG A 13 -17.34 -11.31 16.73
N GLY A 14 -16.77 -12.49 16.45
CA GLY A 14 -17.11 -13.73 17.15
C GLY A 14 -15.98 -14.46 17.89
N LYS A 15 -14.71 -14.18 17.57
CA LYS A 15 -13.58 -14.83 18.23
C LYS A 15 -12.50 -13.79 18.47
N LEU A 16 -12.25 -13.52 19.74
CA LEU A 16 -11.04 -12.89 20.23
C LEU A 16 -9.87 -13.64 19.59
N PHE A 17 -9.26 -13.11 18.53
CA PHE A 17 -7.97 -13.63 18.09
C PHE A 17 -7.02 -13.38 19.25
N ASP A 18 -6.43 -14.46 19.78
CA ASP A 18 -5.41 -14.36 20.82
C ASP A 18 -4.30 -13.42 20.33
N GLY A 19 -3.84 -12.55 21.23
CA GLY A 19 -2.74 -11.63 20.96
C GLY A 19 -3.08 -10.38 20.15
N GLN A 20 -4.34 -9.91 20.17
CA GLN A 20 -4.71 -8.62 19.55
C GLN A 20 -3.98 -7.41 20.15
N ASN A 21 -3.57 -7.51 21.41
CA ASN A 21 -2.78 -6.50 22.10
C ASN A 21 -1.29 -6.86 22.17
N ASP A 22 -0.90 -8.01 21.63
CA ASP A 22 0.50 -8.39 21.58
C ASP A 22 1.20 -7.45 20.59
N PRO A 23 2.27 -6.78 21.01
CA PRO A 23 2.96 -5.84 20.15
C PRO A 23 3.58 -6.58 18.97
N PHE A 24 3.49 -5.97 17.79
CA PHE A 24 4.33 -6.33 16.66
C PHE A 24 5.83 -6.15 17.04
N PRO A 25 6.75 -6.75 16.27
CA PRO A 25 8.16 -6.38 16.35
C PRO A 25 8.36 -4.85 16.34
N GLY A 26 9.44 -4.35 16.95
CA GLY A 26 9.65 -2.91 17.05
C GLY A 26 9.62 -2.19 15.69
N PRO A 27 9.12 -0.94 15.63
CA PRO A 27 9.02 -0.21 14.38
C PRO A 27 10.40 0.01 13.75
N PRO A 28 10.54 -0.16 12.42
CA PRO A 28 11.83 0.00 11.76
C PRO A 28 12.35 1.44 11.72
N TYR A 29 11.46 2.41 11.87
CA TYR A 29 11.78 3.84 11.86
C TYR A 29 11.02 4.54 13.02
N PRO A 30 11.60 5.61 13.60
CA PRO A 30 10.96 6.32 14.69
C PRO A 30 9.70 7.06 14.23
N GLU A 31 8.78 7.28 15.16
CA GLU A 31 7.61 8.13 14.95
C GLU A 31 8.00 9.61 14.90
N GLU A 32 7.18 10.42 14.24
CA GLU A 32 7.26 11.88 14.21
C GLU A 32 5.85 12.47 14.37
N ASP A 33 5.74 13.79 14.56
CA ASP A 33 4.45 14.47 14.78
C ASP A 33 3.41 14.24 13.65
N TRP A 34 3.87 13.86 12.45
CA TRP A 34 3.02 13.62 11.28
C TRP A 34 2.88 12.13 10.92
N ILE A 35 3.60 11.21 11.55
CA ILE A 35 3.57 9.78 11.25
C ILE A 35 3.80 8.92 12.49
N ALA A 36 2.87 8.01 12.77
CA ALA A 36 2.88 7.16 13.96
C ALA A 36 2.82 5.67 13.59
N PRO A 37 3.62 4.79 14.20
CA PRO A 37 3.58 3.36 13.95
C PRO A 37 2.31 2.73 14.51
N ILE A 38 1.79 1.73 13.80
CA ILE A 38 0.71 0.86 14.25
C ILE A 38 1.37 -0.33 14.95
N ARG A 39 1.19 -0.43 16.27
CA ARG A 39 2.00 -1.29 17.13
C ARG A 39 1.35 -2.63 17.46
N THR A 40 0.04 -2.75 17.30
CA THR A 40 -0.70 -3.96 17.67
C THR A 40 -1.70 -4.36 16.58
N PRO A 41 -2.10 -5.64 16.53
CA PRO A 41 -3.20 -6.05 15.65
C PRO A 41 -4.49 -5.27 15.89
N ALA A 42 -4.82 -4.96 17.15
CA ALA A 42 -6.00 -4.15 17.47
C ALA A 42 -5.93 -2.75 16.85
N GLU A 43 -4.77 -2.10 16.89
CA GLU A 43 -4.57 -0.81 16.23
C GLU A 43 -4.67 -0.92 14.71
N LEU A 44 -4.18 -2.01 14.11
CA LEU A 44 -4.25 -2.25 12.65
C LEU A 44 -5.68 -2.55 12.18
N ILE A 45 -6.46 -3.29 12.97
CA ILE A 45 -7.89 -3.50 12.73
C ILE A 45 -8.62 -2.16 12.79
N ARG A 46 -8.35 -1.35 13.83
CA ARG A 46 -8.96 -0.03 13.97
C ARG A 46 -8.59 0.89 12.80
N GLU A 47 -7.35 0.84 12.34
CA GLU A 47 -6.91 1.57 11.14
C GLU A 47 -7.67 1.13 9.90
N ALA A 48 -7.85 -0.19 9.70
CA ALA A 48 -8.59 -0.75 8.58
C ALA A 48 -10.07 -0.32 8.60
N GLU A 49 -10.67 -0.29 9.78
CA GLU A 49 -12.04 0.21 9.99
C GLU A 49 -12.13 1.73 9.76
N GLU A 50 -11.19 2.53 10.27
CA GLU A 50 -11.19 3.99 10.10
C GLU A 50 -10.94 4.43 8.64
N GLN A 51 -10.10 3.71 7.91
CA GLN A 51 -9.73 4.01 6.52
C GLN A 51 -10.51 3.18 5.49
N HIS A 52 -11.38 2.27 5.92
CA HIS A 52 -12.08 1.32 5.05
C HIS A 52 -11.13 0.62 4.06
N ASN A 53 -9.96 0.19 4.53
CA ASN A 53 -8.94 -0.44 3.70
C ASN A 53 -8.67 -1.89 4.15
N CYS A 54 -7.82 -2.59 3.40
CA CYS A 54 -7.60 -4.02 3.60
C CYS A 54 -6.44 -4.35 4.54
N VAL A 55 -5.87 -3.39 5.28
CA VAL A 55 -4.61 -3.60 6.03
C VAL A 55 -4.72 -4.64 7.15
N ALA A 56 -5.93 -4.89 7.67
CA ALA A 56 -6.18 -5.96 8.64
C ALA A 56 -5.85 -7.36 8.09
N ALA A 57 -5.86 -7.57 6.77
CA ALA A 57 -5.46 -8.85 6.16
C ALA A 57 -3.96 -9.16 6.33
N TYR A 58 -3.14 -8.17 6.71
CA TYR A 58 -1.69 -8.24 6.81
C TYR A 58 -1.18 -8.33 8.26
N ILE A 59 -2.05 -8.65 9.22
CA ILE A 59 -1.67 -8.82 10.64
C ILE A 59 -0.56 -9.86 10.81
N GLU A 60 -0.64 -10.99 10.10
CA GLU A 60 0.39 -12.04 10.20
C GLU A 60 1.72 -11.60 9.58
N ASP A 61 1.69 -10.87 8.46
CA ASP A 61 2.91 -10.27 7.88
C ASP A 61 3.57 -9.27 8.84
N ALA A 62 2.77 -8.49 9.58
CA ALA A 62 3.27 -7.60 10.62
C ALA A 62 3.85 -8.36 11.83
N ARG A 63 3.17 -9.42 12.28
CA ARG A 63 3.66 -10.30 13.37
C ARG A 63 5.00 -10.94 13.03
N GLU A 64 5.16 -11.38 11.78
CA GLU A 64 6.37 -12.04 11.30
C GLU A 64 7.47 -11.05 10.89
N GLY A 65 7.21 -9.74 10.97
CA GLY A 65 8.17 -8.69 10.62
C GLY A 65 8.47 -8.60 9.12
N ARG A 66 7.55 -9.08 8.27
CA ARG A 66 7.61 -8.94 6.81
C ARG A 66 7.04 -7.61 6.33
N SER A 67 6.02 -7.09 7.00
CA SER A 67 5.48 -5.76 6.76
C SER A 67 5.44 -4.94 8.06
N TYR A 68 5.37 -3.63 7.93
CA TYR A 68 5.14 -2.72 9.05
C TYR A 68 4.29 -1.54 8.60
N PHE A 69 3.32 -1.16 9.41
CA PHE A 69 2.32 -0.17 9.06
C PHE A 69 2.44 1.10 9.90
N TYR A 70 2.20 2.24 9.27
CA TYR A 70 2.19 3.54 9.91
C TYR A 70 0.91 4.30 9.55
N ARG A 71 0.40 5.05 10.51
CA ARG A 71 -0.61 6.09 10.32
C ARG A 71 0.08 7.38 9.93
N VAL A 72 -0.21 7.87 8.73
CA VAL A 72 0.18 9.21 8.28
C VAL A 72 -0.91 10.20 8.68
N LEU A 73 -0.54 11.27 9.38
CA LEU A 73 -1.44 12.32 9.89
C LEU A 73 -1.41 13.60 9.04
N SER A 74 -0.27 13.88 8.40
CA SER A 74 -0.03 15.06 7.55
C SER A 74 1.05 14.71 6.50
N PRO A 75 1.03 15.27 5.28
CA PRO A 75 0.13 16.31 4.77
C PRO A 75 -1.30 15.82 4.50
N GLU A 76 -1.50 14.51 4.48
CA GLU A 76 -2.78 13.87 4.20
C GLU A 76 -2.94 12.66 5.11
N ARG A 77 -4.18 12.38 5.53
CA ARG A 77 -4.50 11.19 6.32
C ARG A 77 -4.40 9.94 5.43
N ALA A 78 -3.45 9.06 5.72
CA ALA A 78 -3.23 7.83 4.97
C ALA A 78 -2.66 6.70 5.85
N THR A 79 -2.68 5.47 5.35
CA THR A 79 -1.95 4.32 5.90
C THR A 79 -0.75 4.02 5.00
N LEU A 80 0.43 3.93 5.59
CA LEU A 80 1.68 3.63 4.91
C LEU A 80 2.12 2.21 5.25
N GLU A 81 2.50 1.45 4.23
CA GLU A 81 3.11 0.12 4.38
C GLU A 81 4.59 0.16 4.02
N LEU A 82 5.41 -0.39 4.91
CA LEU A 82 6.77 -0.82 4.61
C LEU A 82 6.79 -2.33 4.49
N TYR A 83 7.49 -2.86 3.49
CA TYR A 83 7.76 -4.29 3.37
C TYR A 83 9.25 -4.56 3.53
N ARG A 84 9.60 -5.78 3.93
CA ARG A 84 10.98 -6.23 4.05
C ARG A 84 11.38 -7.03 2.80
N ASP A 85 12.38 -6.55 2.07
CA ASP A 85 12.87 -7.22 0.85
C ASP A 85 13.64 -8.52 1.18
N ALA A 86 13.99 -9.29 0.15
CA ALA A 86 14.73 -10.56 0.29
C ALA A 86 16.14 -10.40 0.91
N ARG A 87 16.68 -9.18 0.94
CA ARG A 87 17.97 -8.85 1.57
C ARG A 87 17.79 -8.34 3.00
N GLY A 88 16.55 -8.23 3.48
CA GLY A 88 16.21 -7.78 4.82
C GLY A 88 16.09 -6.26 4.97
N ASN A 89 16.10 -5.49 3.87
CA ASN A 89 15.92 -4.05 3.91
C ASN A 89 14.44 -3.68 3.92
N TRP A 90 14.10 -2.65 4.70
CA TRP A 90 12.76 -2.06 4.66
C TRP A 90 12.60 -1.23 3.41
N CYS A 91 11.49 -1.38 2.70
CA CYS A 91 11.13 -0.71 1.47
C CYS A 91 9.72 -0.13 1.56
N LEU A 92 9.52 1.09 1.04
CA LEU A 92 8.20 1.70 0.96
C LEU A 92 7.39 0.92 -0.08
N HIS A 93 6.28 0.31 0.35
CA HIS A 93 5.43 -0.48 -0.53
C HIS A 93 4.30 0.38 -1.09
N ASP A 94 3.51 0.98 -0.21
CA ASP A 94 2.27 1.66 -0.57
C ASP A 94 1.89 2.73 0.45
N ILE A 95 1.13 3.72 0.01
CA ILE A 95 0.51 4.75 0.85
C ILE A 95 -0.91 4.99 0.35
N ARG A 96 -1.89 4.56 1.14
CA ARG A 96 -3.31 4.59 0.78
C ARG A 96 -4.11 5.49 1.69
N THR A 97 -4.99 6.29 1.10
CA THR A 97 -5.99 7.07 1.83
C THR A 97 -7.22 6.21 2.11
N ILE A 98 -8.28 6.85 2.60
CA ILE A 98 -9.59 6.21 2.80
C ILE A 98 -10.07 5.49 1.51
N ASP A 99 -10.73 4.35 1.69
CA ASP A 99 -11.27 3.49 0.63
C ASP A 99 -10.20 3.01 -0.38
N ASN A 100 -8.96 2.79 0.08
CA ASN A 100 -7.79 2.46 -0.75
C ASN A 100 -7.47 3.52 -1.83
N GLY A 101 -7.84 4.77 -1.59
CA GLY A 101 -7.54 5.88 -2.49
C GLY A 101 -6.03 6.11 -2.67
N LYS A 102 -5.67 6.75 -3.80
CA LYS A 102 -4.29 7.16 -4.06
C LYS A 102 -3.96 8.39 -3.20
N SER A 103 -2.86 8.34 -2.48
CA SER A 103 -2.35 9.49 -1.73
C SER A 103 -1.68 10.52 -2.65
N ALA A 104 -1.63 11.77 -2.19
CA ALA A 104 -1.00 12.87 -2.90
C ALA A 104 0.54 12.69 -2.99
N THR A 105 1.14 13.22 -4.06
CA THR A 105 2.60 13.22 -4.26
C THR A 105 3.36 13.82 -3.08
N ALA A 106 2.81 14.86 -2.43
CA ALA A 106 3.42 15.47 -1.25
C ALA A 106 3.56 14.49 -0.07
N THR A 107 2.59 13.58 0.10
CA THR A 107 2.59 12.54 1.13
C THR A 107 3.72 11.54 0.87
N TRP A 108 3.85 11.10 -0.37
CA TRP A 108 4.93 10.23 -0.80
C TRP A 108 6.32 10.87 -0.66
N GLN A 109 6.47 12.14 -1.02
CA GLN A 109 7.72 12.89 -0.83
C GLN A 109 8.08 13.05 0.65
N ALA A 110 7.09 13.24 1.54
CA ALA A 110 7.31 13.25 2.98
C ALA A 110 7.84 11.89 3.47
N ALA A 111 7.22 10.80 3.04
CA ALA A 111 7.65 9.44 3.37
C ALA A 111 9.08 9.12 2.90
N HIS A 112 9.45 9.45 1.65
CA HIS A 112 10.82 9.21 1.17
C HIS A 112 11.86 10.02 1.92
N ARG A 113 11.59 11.30 2.22
CA ARG A 113 12.49 12.14 3.03
C ARG A 113 12.70 11.54 4.41
N TRP A 114 11.64 11.06 5.06
CA TRP A 114 11.72 10.41 6.36
C TRP A 114 12.52 9.12 6.34
N LEU A 115 12.34 8.29 5.31
CA LEU A 115 13.15 7.09 5.09
C LEU A 115 14.60 7.39 4.70
N LYS A 116 14.97 8.68 4.53
CA LYS A 116 16.27 9.13 3.99
C LYS A 116 16.62 8.44 2.67
N ARG A 117 15.61 8.18 1.85
CA ARG A 117 15.76 7.59 0.53
C ARG A 117 15.57 8.67 -0.51
N GLU A 118 16.28 8.52 -1.62
CA GLU A 118 16.02 9.32 -2.79
C GLU A 118 14.59 9.05 -3.26
N TRP A 119 13.82 10.12 -3.47
CA TRP A 119 12.57 10.07 -4.21
C TRP A 119 12.97 9.81 -5.66
N PRO A 120 12.60 8.67 -6.28
CA PRO A 120 12.72 8.58 -7.73
C PRO A 120 11.80 9.67 -8.27
N VAL A 121 12.38 10.67 -8.92
CA VAL A 121 11.61 11.66 -9.67
C VAL A 121 10.94 10.87 -10.79
N GLU A 122 9.74 10.36 -10.55
CA GLU A 122 8.91 9.84 -11.62
C GLU A 122 8.64 11.03 -12.55
N VAL A 123 9.21 10.93 -13.74
CA VAL A 123 8.84 11.74 -14.90
C VAL A 123 7.32 11.62 -15.00
N GLU A 124 6.62 12.75 -14.95
CA GLU A 124 5.18 12.80 -15.22
C GLU A 124 4.95 12.24 -16.63
N GLU A 125 4.60 10.96 -16.75
CA GLU A 125 3.83 10.52 -17.92
C GLU A 125 2.42 11.05 -17.72
N GLU A 126 2.21 12.26 -18.22
CA GLU A 126 0.90 12.87 -18.45
C GLU A 126 -0.09 11.80 -18.96
N PRO A 127 -1.26 11.61 -18.31
CA PRO A 127 -2.28 10.71 -18.82
C PRO A 127 -2.87 11.32 -20.10
N GLY A 128 -2.27 10.98 -21.25
CA GLY A 128 -2.70 11.47 -22.56
C GLY A 128 -1.76 11.21 -23.74
N SER A 129 -0.55 10.66 -23.53
CA SER A 129 0.41 10.44 -24.63
C SER A 129 0.28 9.06 -25.30
N TRP A 130 -0.94 8.62 -25.62
CA TRP A 130 -1.17 7.59 -26.65
C TRP A 130 -1.75 8.16 -27.96
N ASP A 131 -2.11 9.45 -28.00
CA ASP A 131 -2.79 10.06 -29.14
C ASP A 131 -1.85 10.76 -30.16
N LEU A 132 -0.53 10.67 -30.00
CA LEU A 132 0.42 11.25 -30.96
C LEU A 132 1.54 10.27 -31.34
N VAL A 133 1.16 9.08 -31.78
CA VAL A 133 1.92 8.44 -32.86
C VAL A 133 1.18 8.77 -34.15
N PRO A 134 1.70 9.63 -35.04
CA PRO A 134 1.16 9.69 -36.39
C PRO A 134 1.29 8.28 -36.95
N TRP A 135 0.18 7.68 -37.33
CA TRP A 135 0.17 6.58 -38.30
C TRP A 135 0.92 7.07 -39.53
N SER A 136 2.23 6.82 -39.55
CA SER A 136 3.04 7.01 -40.73
C SER A 136 2.65 5.88 -41.64
N ALA A 137 1.87 6.23 -42.66
CA ALA A 137 1.49 5.35 -43.73
C ALA A 137 2.71 4.57 -44.23
N GLY A 138 2.61 3.24 -44.20
CA GLY A 138 3.51 2.35 -44.93
C GLY A 138 4.45 1.53 -44.04
N GLN A 139 3.91 0.51 -43.38
CA GLN A 139 4.53 -0.82 -43.26
C GLN A 139 3.48 -1.76 -42.63
N GLU A 140 2.74 -2.47 -43.48
CA GLU A 140 1.99 -3.65 -43.05
C GLU A 140 3.01 -4.74 -42.68
N PRO A 141 2.94 -5.38 -41.51
CA PRO A 141 3.68 -6.61 -41.28
C PRO A 141 3.07 -7.72 -42.16
N GLU A 142 3.91 -8.32 -42.99
CA GLU A 142 3.67 -9.55 -43.74
C GLU A 142 2.96 -10.57 -42.83
N MET A 143 1.73 -10.94 -43.20
CA MET A 143 1.08 -12.11 -42.64
C MET A 143 1.79 -13.34 -43.20
N ASP A 144 2.65 -13.95 -42.39
CA ASP A 144 3.16 -15.29 -42.66
C ASP A 144 1.99 -16.28 -42.80
N GLU A 145 2.03 -17.04 -43.89
CA GLU A 145 1.08 -18.08 -44.28
C GLU A 145 0.91 -19.11 -43.17
N VAL A 146 -0.35 -19.40 -42.81
CA VAL A 146 -0.71 -20.56 -42.01
C VAL A 146 -0.92 -21.73 -42.99
N PRO A 147 -0.10 -22.80 -42.97
CA PRO A 147 -0.34 -23.95 -43.83
C PRO A 147 -1.50 -24.81 -43.30
N ASP A 148 -2.28 -25.35 -44.24
CA ASP A 148 -3.46 -26.23 -44.11
C ASP A 148 -3.28 -27.45 -43.19
#